data_AF-A0A9X5HAN0-F1
#
_entry.id   AF-A0A9X5HAN0-F1
#
_cell.length_a   1.000
_cell.length_b   1.000
_cell.length_c   1.000
_cell.angle_alpha   90.00
_cell.angle_beta   90.00
_cell.angle_gamma   90.00
#
_symmetry.space_group_name_H-M   'P 1'
#
loop_
_entity.id
_entity.type
_entity.pdbx_description
1 polymer ?
#
loop_
_entity_poly.entity_id
_entity_poly.type
_entity_poly.pdbx_seq_one_letter_code
_entity_poly.pdbx_strand_id
1 'polypeptide(L)'
;MRRRFTVAERTTAAAEGDVVVLLIGMRINHFWAVHHWLPVLLSMPRMLRELDKSPDSGLLKYILLTASPRTYYVVQYWESKEKLYAYAHAPGTVHHRAWTFINGKERQGKVRGHVGLWHEVYVVPQGNYESIYADMPAFGLAAAHGQLPLEKRGRRVKDRFAYRPEQAATADVTQKTAPSAVADGA
;
A
#
# COMPACT_ATOMS: atom_id res chain seq x y z
N MET A 1 -21.50 -7.48 18.09
CA MET A 1 -21.41 -6.72 19.35
C MET A 1 -21.04 -5.28 19.00
N ARG A 2 -21.97 -4.31 19.10
CA ARG A 2 -21.68 -2.89 18.82
C ARG A 2 -20.99 -2.29 20.05
N ARG A 3 -19.71 -1.93 19.95
CA ARG A 3 -19.06 -1.12 20.99
C ARG A 3 -19.74 0.25 21.01
N ARG A 4 -20.31 0.62 22.16
CA ARG A 4 -20.75 2.00 22.42
C ARG A 4 -19.48 2.81 22.71
N PHE A 5 -19.19 3.82 21.90
CA PHE A 5 -18.09 4.75 22.17
C PHE A 5 -18.53 5.71 23.28
N THR A 6 -18.05 5.50 24.51
CA THR A 6 -18.37 6.34 25.68
C THR A 6 -17.37 7.48 25.87
N VAL A 7 -16.25 7.45 25.15
CA VAL A 7 -15.24 8.51 25.01
C VAL A 7 -14.79 8.48 23.55
N ALA A 8 -14.56 9.64 22.93
CA ALA A 8 -14.06 9.70 21.55
C ALA A 8 -12.75 8.89 21.45
N GLU A 9 -12.78 7.74 20.79
CA GLU A 9 -11.64 6.83 20.75
C GLU A 9 -10.66 7.36 19.70
N ARG A 10 -9.57 7.97 20.17
CA ARG A 10 -8.49 8.46 19.30
C ARG A 10 -7.41 7.40 19.18
N THR A 11 -7.11 7.06 17.94
CA THR A 11 -6.14 6.04 17.58
C THR A 11 -5.21 6.53 16.49
N THR A 12 -4.16 5.77 16.23
CA THR A 12 -3.15 6.04 15.20
C THR A 12 -2.73 4.72 14.55
N ALA A 13 -2.12 4.78 13.37
CA ALA A 13 -1.62 3.59 12.69
C ALA A 13 -0.42 3.00 13.47
N ALA A 14 -0.37 1.68 13.56
CA ALA A 14 0.73 0.92 14.15
C ALA A 14 1.93 0.75 13.21
N ALA A 15 1.99 1.53 12.11
CA ALA A 15 3.02 1.41 11.10
C ALA A 15 4.43 1.64 11.68
N GLU A 16 5.35 0.76 11.32
CA GLU A 16 6.78 0.80 11.64
C GLU A 16 7.55 0.57 10.35
N GLY A 17 8.73 1.17 10.24
CA GLY A 17 9.49 1.21 8.99
C GLY A 17 8.98 2.24 7.99
N ASP A 18 9.35 2.05 6.73
CA ASP A 18 8.94 2.90 5.62
C ASP A 18 7.53 2.53 5.15
N VAL A 19 6.76 3.53 4.73
CA VAL A 19 5.39 3.33 4.24
C VAL A 19 5.35 3.59 2.74
N VAL A 20 4.73 2.69 1.98
CA VAL A 20 4.54 2.85 0.53
C VAL A 20 3.06 2.98 0.21
N VAL A 21 2.70 4.11 -0.41
CA VAL A 21 1.33 4.41 -0.83
C VAL A 21 1.30 4.65 -2.33
N LEU A 22 0.46 3.90 -3.05
CA LEU A 22 0.18 4.10 -4.47
C LEU A 22 -1.24 4.63 -4.61
N LEU A 23 -1.38 5.77 -5.28
CA LEU A 23 -2.65 6.24 -5.81
C LEU A 23 -2.65 5.94 -7.29
N ILE A 24 -3.67 5.27 -7.79
CA ILE A 24 -3.82 5.02 -9.23
C ILE A 24 -5.28 5.17 -9.60
N GLY A 25 -5.53 5.86 -10.71
CA GLY A 25 -6.89 6.17 -11.09
C GLY A 25 -7.06 6.47 -12.57
N MET A 26 -8.33 6.64 -12.90
CA MET A 26 -8.77 7.02 -14.22
C MET A 26 -9.80 8.14 -14.15
N ARG A 27 -9.88 8.92 -15.22
CA ARG A 27 -10.91 9.91 -15.46
C ARG A 27 -11.60 9.63 -16.78
N ILE A 28 -12.92 9.61 -16.76
CA ILE A 28 -13.76 9.56 -17.96
C ILE A 28 -13.88 11.00 -18.50
N ASN A 29 -13.22 11.28 -19.62
CA ASN A 29 -13.34 12.58 -20.28
C ASN A 29 -14.60 12.62 -21.15
N HIS A 30 -14.92 11.50 -21.81
CA HIS A 30 -16.03 11.36 -22.74
C HIS A 30 -16.90 10.15 -22.37
N PHE A 31 -18.11 10.37 -21.86
CA PHE A 31 -18.99 9.26 -21.42
C PHE A 31 -19.42 8.33 -22.56
N TRP A 32 -19.64 8.87 -23.76
CA TRP A 32 -20.03 8.11 -24.96
C TRP A 32 -18.96 7.10 -25.43
N ALA A 33 -17.71 7.30 -25.02
CA ALA A 33 -16.58 6.43 -25.33
C ALA A 33 -16.53 5.18 -24.42
N VAL A 34 -17.67 4.52 -24.19
CA VAL A 34 -17.82 3.38 -23.24
C VAL A 34 -16.84 2.25 -23.55
N HIS A 35 -16.63 1.94 -24.83
CA HIS A 35 -15.69 0.91 -25.28
C HIS A 35 -14.21 1.24 -24.99
N HIS A 36 -13.92 2.48 -24.59
CA HIS A 36 -12.58 2.90 -24.16
C HIS A 36 -12.42 2.87 -22.65
N TRP A 37 -13.36 3.43 -21.89
CA TRP A 37 -13.21 3.55 -20.43
C TRP A 37 -13.68 2.31 -19.66
N LEU A 38 -14.70 1.58 -20.14
CA LEU A 38 -15.28 0.45 -19.40
C LEU A 38 -14.28 -0.70 -19.19
N PRO A 39 -13.45 -1.11 -20.20
CA PRO A 39 -12.45 -2.15 -19.98
C PRO A 39 -11.40 -1.76 -18.92
N VAL A 40 -10.99 -0.49 -18.89
CA VAL A 40 -10.04 0.04 -17.90
C VAL A 40 -10.67 0.01 -16.50
N LEU A 41 -11.90 0.51 -16.37
CA LEU A 41 -12.64 0.53 -15.11
C LEU A 41 -12.80 -0.88 -14.52
N LEU A 42 -13.08 -1.87 -15.36
CA LEU A 42 -13.23 -3.27 -14.94
C LEU A 42 -11.89 -3.98 -14.66
N SER A 43 -10.77 -3.44 -15.12
CA SER A 43 -9.44 -4.03 -14.91
C SER A 43 -8.96 -3.85 -13.47
N MET A 44 -9.25 -2.69 -12.84
CA MET A 44 -8.83 -2.41 -11.47
C MET A 44 -9.40 -3.41 -10.44
N PRO A 45 -10.72 -3.69 -10.39
CA PRO A 45 -11.26 -4.71 -9.48
C PRO A 45 -10.70 -6.11 -9.73
N ARG A 46 -10.35 -6.45 -10.99
CA ARG A 46 -9.75 -7.75 -11.32
C ARG A 46 -8.33 -7.86 -10.79
N MET A 47 -7.54 -6.80 -10.94
CA MET A 47 -6.19 -6.69 -10.40
C MET A 47 -6.20 -6.82 -8.88
N LEU A 48 -7.10 -6.10 -8.20
CA LEU A 48 -7.21 -6.17 -6.74
C LEU A 48 -7.59 -7.59 -6.25
N ARG A 49 -8.50 -8.28 -6.96
CA ARG A 49 -8.81 -9.69 -6.65
C ARG A 49 -7.66 -10.66 -6.91
N GLU A 50 -6.79 -10.36 -7.87
CA GLU A 50 -5.56 -11.14 -8.11
C GLU A 50 -4.58 -10.95 -6.94
N LEU A 51 -4.40 -9.70 -6.51
CA LEU A 51 -3.56 -9.36 -5.36
C LEU A 51 -4.10 -9.96 -4.05
N ASP A 52 -5.41 -9.89 -3.80
CA ASP A 52 -6.06 -10.48 -2.62
C ASP A 52 -5.87 -12.01 -2.53
N LYS A 53 -5.65 -12.69 -3.67
CA LYS A 53 -5.41 -14.15 -3.70
C LYS A 53 -3.95 -14.52 -3.48
N SER A 54 -3.03 -13.56 -3.51
CA SER A 54 -1.60 -13.79 -3.37
C SER A 54 -1.08 -13.01 -2.17
N PRO A 55 -1.04 -13.62 -0.97
CA PRO A 55 -0.55 -12.96 0.24
C PRO A 55 0.87 -12.43 0.09
N ASP A 56 1.70 -13.11 -0.71
CA ASP A 56 3.10 -12.73 -0.94
C ASP A 56 3.27 -11.53 -1.88
N SER A 57 2.19 -11.06 -2.52
CA SER A 57 2.21 -9.93 -3.46
C SER A 57 2.70 -8.62 -2.82
N GLY A 58 2.54 -8.48 -1.49
CA GLY A 58 2.93 -7.29 -0.74
C GLY A 58 1.90 -6.17 -0.71
N LEU A 59 0.69 -6.39 -1.25
CA LEU A 59 -0.43 -5.47 -1.03
C LEU A 59 -1.00 -5.67 0.37
N LEU A 60 -0.89 -4.65 1.23
CA LEU A 60 -1.41 -4.68 2.59
C LEU A 60 -2.90 -4.34 2.64
N LYS A 61 -3.28 -3.27 1.94
CA LYS A 61 -4.65 -2.80 1.91
C LYS A 61 -4.93 -1.94 0.69
N TYR A 62 -6.18 -1.88 0.28
CA TYR A 62 -6.65 -0.92 -0.72
C TYR A 62 -7.98 -0.29 -0.33
N ILE A 63 -8.23 0.89 -0.89
CA ILE A 63 -9.48 1.65 -0.72
C ILE A 63 -9.89 2.17 -2.09
N LEU A 64 -11.05 1.73 -2.56
CA LEU A 64 -11.66 2.24 -3.79
C LEU A 64 -12.41 3.53 -3.50
N LEU A 65 -12.14 4.56 -4.29
CA LEU A 65 -12.67 5.90 -4.10
C LEU A 65 -13.23 6.44 -5.42
N THR A 66 -14.28 7.24 -5.27
CA THR A 66 -14.90 7.98 -6.36
C THR A 66 -14.76 9.46 -6.03
N ALA A 67 -13.86 10.17 -6.71
CA ALA A 67 -13.66 11.62 -6.48
C ALA A 67 -14.80 12.44 -7.11
N SER A 68 -15.34 11.96 -8.23
CA SER A 68 -16.48 12.54 -8.93
C SER A 68 -17.15 11.44 -9.77
N PRO A 69 -18.35 11.66 -10.33
CA PRO A 69 -18.96 10.71 -11.28
C PRO A 69 -18.09 10.35 -12.48
N ARG A 70 -17.03 11.12 -12.75
CA ARG A 70 -16.06 10.91 -13.82
C ARG A 70 -14.72 10.34 -13.36
N THR A 71 -14.39 10.40 -12.07
CA THR A 71 -13.04 10.12 -11.59
C THR A 71 -13.06 9.05 -10.51
N TYR A 72 -12.41 7.94 -10.80
CA TYR A 72 -12.33 6.76 -9.93
C TYR A 72 -10.85 6.46 -9.69
N TYR A 73 -10.51 6.14 -8.45
CA TYR A 73 -9.14 5.83 -8.09
C TYR A 73 -9.10 4.87 -6.92
N VAL A 74 -7.95 4.24 -6.74
CA VAL A 74 -7.68 3.37 -5.61
C VAL A 74 -6.45 3.90 -4.89
N VAL A 75 -6.53 3.91 -3.56
CA VAL A 75 -5.37 4.09 -2.68
C VAL A 75 -4.93 2.69 -2.26
N GLN A 76 -3.66 2.35 -2.49
CA GLN A 76 -3.08 1.07 -2.15
C GLN A 76 -1.92 1.28 -1.18
N TYR A 77 -1.86 0.46 -0.15
CA TYR A 77 -0.79 0.40 0.83
C TYR A 77 0.03 -0.86 0.58
N TRP A 78 1.34 -0.71 0.45
CA TRP A 78 2.26 -1.78 0.11
C TRP A 78 3.31 -1.98 1.19
N GLU A 79 3.77 -3.22 1.34
CA GLU A 79 4.84 -3.59 2.27
C GLU A 79 6.16 -2.92 1.93
N SER A 80 6.50 -2.81 0.64
CA SER A 80 7.72 -2.16 0.19
C SER A 80 7.62 -1.70 -1.25
N LYS A 81 8.55 -0.81 -1.64
CA LYS A 81 8.62 -0.31 -3.02
C LYS A 81 9.02 -1.44 -3.97
N GLU A 82 9.87 -2.36 -3.54
CA GLU A 82 10.34 -3.51 -4.31
C GLU A 82 9.19 -4.44 -4.65
N LYS A 83 8.32 -4.77 -3.69
CA LYS A 83 7.14 -5.62 -3.95
C LYS A 83 6.15 -4.94 -4.90
N LEU A 84 5.92 -3.64 -4.72
CA LEU A 84 5.13 -2.84 -5.65
C LEU A 84 5.71 -2.88 -7.08
N TYR A 85 7.02 -2.63 -7.23
CA TYR A 85 7.71 -2.65 -8.52
C TYR A 85 7.69 -4.03 -9.16
N ALA A 86 7.90 -5.08 -8.36
CA ALA A 86 7.85 -6.47 -8.81
C ALA A 86 6.48 -6.81 -9.40
N TYR A 87 5.39 -6.45 -8.71
CA TYR A 87 4.04 -6.66 -9.25
C TYR A 87 3.78 -5.83 -10.52
N ALA A 88 4.18 -4.55 -10.53
CA ALA A 88 3.95 -3.66 -11.65
C ALA A 88 4.59 -4.16 -12.96
N HIS A 89 5.75 -4.83 -12.87
CA HIS A 89 6.51 -5.36 -14.02
C HIS A 89 6.33 -6.86 -14.25
N ALA A 90 5.65 -7.57 -13.35
CA ALA A 90 5.49 -9.02 -13.48
C ALA A 90 4.70 -9.38 -14.75
N PRO A 91 5.28 -10.20 -15.64
CA PRO A 91 4.60 -10.61 -16.86
C PRO A 91 3.39 -11.50 -16.52
N GLY A 92 2.36 -11.41 -17.35
CA GLY A 92 1.17 -12.25 -17.22
C GLY A 92 0.15 -11.82 -16.16
N THR A 93 0.49 -10.85 -15.29
CA THR A 93 -0.44 -10.23 -14.33
C THR A 93 -1.59 -9.50 -15.00
N VAL A 94 -2.70 -9.31 -14.28
CA VAL A 94 -3.81 -8.46 -14.77
C VAL A 94 -3.33 -7.03 -15.04
N HIS A 95 -2.43 -6.48 -14.20
CA HIS A 95 -1.85 -5.15 -14.43
C HIS A 95 -1.13 -5.07 -15.78
N HIS A 96 -0.21 -5.99 -16.07
CA HIS A 96 0.55 -6.02 -17.32
C HIS A 96 -0.38 -6.16 -18.55
N ARG A 97 -1.38 -7.03 -18.48
CA ARG A 97 -2.37 -7.22 -19.57
C ARG A 97 -3.19 -5.96 -19.80
N ALA A 98 -3.65 -5.30 -18.74
CA ALA A 98 -4.40 -4.04 -18.84
C ALA A 98 -3.53 -2.93 -19.46
N TRP A 99 -2.27 -2.81 -19.04
CA TRP A 99 -1.33 -1.84 -19.60
C TRP A 99 -1.04 -2.10 -21.08
N THR A 100 -0.86 -3.37 -21.47
CA THR A 100 -0.66 -3.75 -22.88
C THR A 100 -1.88 -3.39 -23.74
N PHE A 101 -3.09 -3.63 -23.23
CA PHE A 101 -4.33 -3.24 -23.91
C PHE A 101 -4.43 -1.73 -24.10
N ILE A 102 -4.15 -0.96 -23.04
CA ILE A 102 -4.17 0.51 -23.07
C ILE A 102 -3.16 1.04 -24.09
N ASN A 103 -1.91 0.60 -24.01
CA ASN A 103 -0.84 1.00 -24.94
C ASN A 103 -1.19 0.66 -26.40
N GLY A 104 -1.77 -0.51 -26.64
CA GLY A 104 -2.24 -0.91 -27.98
C GLY A 104 -3.34 0.01 -28.51
N LYS A 105 -4.30 0.39 -27.67
CA LYS A 105 -5.38 1.31 -28.05
C LYS A 105 -4.91 2.76 -28.23
N GLU A 106 -3.95 3.20 -27.42
CA GLU A 106 -3.32 4.51 -27.56
C GLU A 106 -2.56 4.61 -28.88
N ARG A 107 -1.76 3.58 -29.23
CA ARG A 107 -1.04 3.50 -30.52
C ARG A 107 -1.98 3.57 -31.73
N GLN A 108 -3.21 3.05 -31.59
CA GLN A 108 -4.23 3.13 -32.64
C GLN A 108 -4.93 4.51 -32.71
N GLY A 109 -4.57 5.47 -31.84
CA GLY A 109 -5.21 6.79 -31.75
C GLY A 109 -6.61 6.76 -31.14
N LYS A 110 -7.07 5.61 -30.64
CA LYS A 110 -8.48 5.39 -30.25
C LYS A 110 -8.80 5.77 -28.80
N VAL A 111 -7.79 5.96 -27.95
CA VAL A 111 -8.01 6.28 -26.52
C VAL A 111 -7.63 7.72 -26.17
N ARG A 112 -6.82 8.37 -27.02
CA ARG A 112 -6.36 9.74 -26.79
C ARG A 112 -7.55 10.68 -26.58
N GLY A 113 -7.56 11.34 -25.42
CA GLY A 113 -8.60 12.30 -25.04
C GLY A 113 -9.90 11.71 -24.50
N HIS A 114 -10.19 10.41 -24.65
CA HIS A 114 -11.42 9.80 -24.13
C HIS A 114 -11.31 9.35 -22.67
N VAL A 115 -10.12 8.90 -22.27
CA VAL A 115 -9.83 8.40 -20.92
C VAL A 115 -8.51 9.00 -20.44
N GLY A 116 -8.52 9.61 -19.27
CA GLY A 116 -7.31 9.98 -18.54
C GLY A 116 -6.90 8.87 -17.59
N LEU A 117 -5.60 8.60 -17.48
CA LEU A 117 -5.01 7.67 -16.52
C LEU A 117 -3.97 8.44 -15.73
N TRP A 118 -3.82 8.11 -14.45
CA TRP A 118 -2.83 8.74 -13.59
C TRP A 118 -2.41 7.79 -12.47
N HIS A 119 -1.19 7.96 -11.97
CA HIS A 119 -0.72 7.29 -10.77
C HIS A 119 0.31 8.15 -10.04
N GLU A 120 0.35 8.03 -8.72
CA GLU A 120 1.30 8.69 -7.82
C GLU A 120 1.79 7.65 -6.82
N VAL A 121 3.12 7.57 -6.62
CA VAL A 121 3.72 6.65 -5.66
C VAL A 121 4.51 7.45 -4.65
N TYR A 122 4.23 7.21 -3.37
CA TYR A 122 4.91 7.81 -2.24
C TYR A 122 5.64 6.72 -1.46
N VAL A 123 6.95 6.87 -1.34
CA VAL A 123 7.78 6.09 -0.40
C VAL A 123 8.15 7.04 0.72
N VAL A 124 7.52 6.87 1.88
CA VAL A 124 7.63 7.80 3.01
C VAL A 124 8.49 7.15 4.07
N PRO A 125 9.70 7.67 4.34
CA PRO A 125 10.58 7.07 5.33
C PRO A 125 9.98 7.11 6.72
N GLN A 126 10.37 6.18 7.58
CA GLN A 126 9.92 6.13 8.97
C GLN A 126 9.96 7.50 9.65
N GLY A 127 8.80 7.90 10.20
CA GLY A 127 8.58 9.17 10.89
C GLY A 127 8.57 10.41 10.01
N ASN A 128 8.33 10.25 8.71
CA ASN A 128 7.83 11.31 7.84
C ASN A 128 6.33 11.13 7.53
N TYR A 129 5.63 10.33 8.33
CA TYR A 129 4.19 10.14 8.26
C TYR A 129 3.56 10.23 9.65
N GLU A 130 2.32 10.69 9.69
CA GLU A 130 1.51 10.73 10.91
C GLU A 130 0.04 10.43 10.56
N SER A 131 -0.70 9.84 11.49
CA SER A 131 -2.12 9.56 11.31
C SER A 131 -2.88 9.66 12.62
N ILE A 132 -4.12 10.18 12.57
CA ILE A 132 -5.08 10.13 13.66
C ILE A 132 -6.41 9.64 13.09
N TYR A 133 -7.07 8.75 13.83
CA TYR A 133 -8.44 8.32 13.58
C TYR A 133 -9.26 8.57 14.84
N ALA A 134 -10.43 9.18 14.69
CA ALA A 134 -11.34 9.49 15.80
C ALA A 134 -12.72 8.91 15.49
N ASP A 135 -13.21 8.01 16.34
CA ASP A 135 -14.53 7.38 16.23
C ASP A 135 -14.78 6.69 14.87
N MET A 136 -13.70 6.16 14.27
CA MET A 136 -13.74 5.48 12.99
C MET A 136 -13.09 4.08 13.11
N PRO A 137 -13.61 3.06 12.41
CA PRO A 137 -12.92 1.79 12.28
C PRO A 137 -11.53 1.99 11.64
N ALA A 138 -10.64 1.00 11.77
CA ALA A 138 -9.35 1.01 11.10
C ALA A 138 -9.51 1.33 9.60
N PHE A 139 -8.86 2.41 9.16
CA PHE A 139 -8.97 2.94 7.80
C PHE A 139 -7.59 3.38 7.32
N GLY A 140 -7.37 3.38 6.00
CA GLY A 140 -6.11 3.80 5.41
C GLY A 140 -4.91 3.05 6.01
N LEU A 141 -3.92 3.82 6.47
CA LEU A 141 -2.70 3.29 7.06
C LEU A 141 -2.94 2.38 8.28
N ALA A 142 -3.92 2.70 9.14
CA ALA A 142 -4.28 1.83 10.27
C ALA A 142 -4.92 0.51 9.84
N ALA A 143 -5.61 0.47 8.70
CA ALA A 143 -6.12 -0.79 8.16
C ALA A 143 -5.01 -1.64 7.53
N ALA A 144 -3.91 -1.02 7.08
CA ALA A 144 -2.77 -1.70 6.47
C ALA A 144 -1.78 -2.24 7.52
N HIS A 145 -1.51 -1.50 8.60
CA HIS A 145 -0.50 -1.86 9.60
C HIS A 145 -1.07 -2.18 10.98
N GLY A 146 -2.38 -2.03 11.19
CA GLY A 146 -3.01 -2.13 12.50
C GLY A 146 -3.20 -0.77 13.18
N GLN A 147 -3.93 -0.79 14.30
CA GLN A 147 -4.42 0.40 15.00
C GLN A 147 -4.03 0.35 16.47
N LEU A 148 -3.53 1.45 17.01
CA LEU A 148 -3.13 1.59 18.42
C LEU A 148 -3.77 2.84 19.05
N PRO A 149 -3.94 2.86 20.39
CA PRO A 149 -4.31 4.09 21.10
C PRO A 149 -3.33 5.23 20.79
N LEU A 150 -3.85 6.45 20.57
CA LEU A 150 -3.04 7.60 20.16
C LEU A 150 -1.87 7.89 21.12
N GLU A 151 -2.09 7.66 22.43
CA GLU A 151 -1.09 7.85 23.48
C GLU A 151 0.21 7.06 23.24
N LYS A 152 0.15 5.92 22.55
CA LYS A 152 1.32 5.07 22.28
C LYS A 152 2.33 5.70 21.33
N ARG A 153 1.92 6.69 20.52
CA ARG A 153 2.79 7.43 19.58
C ARG A 153 2.91 8.92 19.94
N GLY A 154 2.32 9.34 21.06
CA GLY A 154 2.32 10.72 21.51
C GLY A 154 1.11 11.53 21.02
N ARG A 155 0.64 12.43 21.91
CA ARG A 155 -0.57 13.24 21.67
C ARG A 155 -0.35 14.36 20.65
N ARG A 156 0.88 14.90 20.55
CA ARG A 156 1.19 15.99 19.62
C ARG A 156 1.69 15.44 18.29
N VAL A 157 1.42 16.17 17.20
CA VAL A 157 1.88 15.84 15.85
C VAL A 157 3.40 15.63 15.81
N LYS A 158 4.16 16.51 16.46
CA LYS A 158 5.63 16.41 16.53
C LYS A 158 6.13 15.10 17.16
N ASP A 159 5.40 14.57 18.14
CA ASP A 159 5.81 13.35 18.85
C ASP A 159 5.66 12.14 17.90
N ARG A 160 4.63 12.15 17.03
CA ARG A 160 4.41 11.10 16.03
C ARG A 160 5.41 11.14 14.88
N PHE A 161 5.74 12.33 14.34
CA PHE A 161 6.82 12.45 13.36
C PHE A 161 8.19 12.06 13.95
N ALA A 162 8.44 12.39 15.21
CA ALA A 162 9.65 11.98 15.90
C ALA A 162 9.69 10.48 16.26
N TYR A 163 8.58 9.74 16.13
CA TYR A 163 8.53 8.34 16.53
C TYR A 163 9.52 7.51 15.73
N ARG A 164 10.43 6.86 16.45
CA ARG A 164 11.26 5.76 15.96
C ARG A 164 11.04 4.63 16.98
N PRO A 165 10.68 3.40 16.57
CA PRO A 165 10.76 2.29 17.49
C PRO A 165 12.19 2.23 18.01
N GLU A 166 12.35 1.98 19.31
CA GLU A 166 13.63 1.57 19.84
C GLU A 166 14.10 0.41 18.97
N GLN A 167 15.30 0.52 18.35
CA GLN A 167 15.87 -0.64 17.66
C GLN A 167 15.86 -1.76 18.69
N ALA A 168 15.06 -2.80 18.46
CA ALA A 168 15.19 -4.02 19.22
C ALA A 168 16.66 -4.38 19.12
N ALA A 169 17.38 -4.28 20.25
CA ALA A 169 18.79 -4.57 20.32
C ALA A 169 18.98 -5.91 19.63
N THR A 170 19.58 -5.90 18.44
CA THR A 170 19.93 -7.13 17.73
C THR A 170 20.75 -7.91 18.72
N ALA A 171 20.18 -9.01 19.20
CA ALA A 171 20.84 -9.99 20.02
C ALA A 171 21.97 -10.58 19.18
N ASP A 172 23.13 -9.93 19.23
CA ASP A 172 24.38 -10.46 18.74
C ASP A 172 24.85 -11.51 19.76
N VAL A 173 24.13 -12.63 19.80
CA VAL A 173 24.64 -13.88 20.36
C VAL A 173 25.38 -14.59 19.23
N THR A 174 26.44 -13.94 18.75
CA THR A 174 27.45 -14.65 17.97
C THR A 174 28.24 -15.50 18.96
N GLN A 175 27.95 -16.79 18.91
CA GLN A 175 28.70 -17.90 19.49
C GLN A 175 30.21 -17.60 19.46
N LYS A 176 30.80 -17.33 20.63
CA LYS A 176 32.24 -17.48 20.82
C LYS A 176 32.52 -18.94 21.15
N THR A 177 32.64 -19.70 20.07
CA THR A 177 33.42 -20.92 19.83
C THR A 177 34.20 -21.46 21.03
N ALA A 178 33.84 -22.66 21.48
CA ALA A 178 34.72 -23.53 22.27
C ALA A 178 35.88 -24.02 21.39
N PRO A 179 37.12 -24.11 21.90
CA PRO A 179 38.22 -24.67 21.13
C PRO A 179 38.08 -26.20 21.03
N SER A 180 37.97 -26.70 19.80
CA SER A 180 38.12 -28.13 19.50
C SER A 180 39.58 -28.52 19.68
N ALA A 181 39.82 -29.54 20.51
CA ALA A 181 41.11 -30.20 20.65
C ALA A 181 41.53 -30.83 19.32
N VAL A 182 42.77 -30.58 18.92
CA VAL A 182 43.47 -31.34 17.88
C VAL A 182 44.14 -32.52 18.59
N ALA A 183 43.74 -33.73 18.24
CA ALA A 183 44.45 -34.94 18.58
C ALA A 183 45.37 -35.30 17.39
N ASP A 184 46.68 -35.25 17.63
CA ASP A 184 47.69 -35.88 16.79
C ASP A 184 48.58 -36.74 17.71
N GLY A 185 48.76 -38.01 17.36
CA GLY A 185 49.87 -38.83 17.84
C GLY A 185 49.52 -40.21 18.39
N ALA A 186 49.45 -41.21 17.51
CA ALA A 186 50.15 -42.53 17.58
C ALA A 186 49.46 -43.55 16.67
#